data_AF-R5VDZ1-F1
#
_entry.id   AF-R5VDZ1-F1
#
_cell.length_a   1.000
_cell.length_b   1.000
_cell.length_c   1.000
_cell.angle_alpha   90.00
_cell.angle_beta   90.00
_cell.angle_gamma   90.00
#
_symmetry.space_group_name_H-M   'P 1'
#
loop_
_entity.id
_entity.type
_entity.pdbx_description
1 polymer ?
#
loop_
_entity_poly.entity_id
_entity_poly.type
_entity_poly.pdbx_seq_one_letter_code
_entity_poly.pdbx_strand_id
1 'polypeptide(L)'
;MTVLKKKVAFCDKRKITVPSGGFQEDSVAMEVQHPKRWNLESPSRYLARVSVYEGEKKVDEYDTPFGIRTIEFTHDNGFLLNGHRVQIKGVCNHHDLGALGAAVSEAALRRQIKILQSFGCNAIRTSHNPPAPELLTLADKMGMLVMDEAFDCWQYGKKEYDYGH
;
A
#
# COMPACT_ATOMS: atom_id res chain seq x y z
N MET A 1 8.68 5.78 15.81
CA MET A 1 8.26 4.40 16.19
C MET A 1 6.75 4.29 16.08
N THR A 2 6.24 3.30 15.34
CA THR A 2 4.80 3.00 15.32
C THR A 2 4.41 2.39 16.66
N VAL A 3 3.59 3.08 17.44
CA VAL A 3 3.11 2.55 18.72
C VAL A 3 1.99 1.55 18.44
N LEU A 4 2.27 0.25 18.65
CA LEU A 4 1.27 -0.80 18.59
C LEU A 4 0.30 -0.65 19.76
N LYS A 5 -0.96 -0.40 19.47
CA LYS A 5 -1.97 -0.09 20.50
C LYS A 5 -2.63 -1.34 21.07
N LYS A 6 -3.01 -2.29 20.22
CA LYS A 6 -3.86 -3.44 20.59
C LYS A 6 -3.60 -4.62 19.67
N LYS A 7 -3.45 -5.82 20.25
CA LYS A 7 -3.50 -7.10 19.51
C LYS A 7 -4.96 -7.44 19.21
N VAL A 8 -5.29 -7.64 17.93
CA VAL A 8 -6.68 -7.89 17.47
C VAL A 8 -6.91 -9.31 16.95
N ALA A 9 -5.83 -10.02 16.62
CA ALA A 9 -5.82 -11.39 16.16
C ALA A 9 -4.46 -12.02 16.56
N PHE A 10 -4.42 -13.33 16.70
CA PHE A 10 -3.22 -14.08 17.04
C PHE A 10 -3.32 -15.51 16.52
N CYS A 11 -2.17 -16.10 16.18
CA CYS A 11 -2.03 -17.51 15.83
C CYS A 11 -0.92 -18.11 16.69
N ASP A 12 -1.16 -19.31 17.22
CA ASP A 12 -0.17 -20.04 18.01
C ASP A 12 1.07 -20.42 17.18
N LYS A 13 2.18 -20.71 17.87
CA LYS A 13 3.41 -21.16 17.22
C LYS A 13 3.13 -22.41 16.38
N ARG A 14 3.63 -22.42 15.15
CA ARG A 14 3.53 -23.55 14.24
C ARG A 14 4.92 -24.04 13.86
N LYS A 15 5.09 -25.35 13.85
CA LYS A 15 6.36 -25.97 13.45
C LYS A 15 6.37 -26.13 11.93
N ILE A 16 7.41 -25.59 11.30
CA ILE A 16 7.73 -25.80 9.89
C ILE A 16 9.14 -26.38 9.79
N THR A 17 9.37 -27.24 8.80
CA THR A 17 10.70 -27.77 8.49
C THR A 17 11.13 -27.17 7.17
N VAL A 18 12.23 -26.41 7.17
CA VAL A 18 12.81 -25.81 5.97
C VAL A 18 14.11 -26.54 5.64
N PRO A 19 14.25 -27.14 4.45
CA PRO A 19 15.50 -27.78 4.05
C PRO A 19 16.61 -26.73 3.86
N SER A 20 17.86 -27.13 4.10
CA SER A 20 19.01 -26.24 3.89
C SER A 20 19.05 -25.71 2.46
N GLY A 21 19.18 -24.38 2.31
CA GLY A 21 19.16 -23.70 1.01
C GLY A 21 17.81 -23.71 0.29
N GLY A 22 16.76 -24.27 0.90
CA GLY A 22 15.41 -24.25 0.36
C GLY A 22 14.52 -23.19 1.02
N PHE A 23 13.25 -23.17 0.61
CA PHE A 23 12.20 -22.35 1.20
C PHE A 23 10.98 -23.22 1.50
N GLN A 24 10.11 -22.73 2.37
CA GLN A 24 8.79 -23.30 2.57
C GLN A 24 7.74 -22.21 2.71
N GLU A 25 6.56 -22.45 2.14
CA GLU A 25 5.40 -21.58 2.28
C GLU A 25 4.43 -22.13 3.33
N ASP A 26 3.83 -21.21 4.07
CA ASP A 26 2.77 -21.51 5.02
C ASP A 26 1.70 -20.42 4.97
N SER A 27 0.45 -20.79 5.26
CA SER A 27 -0.69 -19.89 5.28
C SER A 27 -1.44 -19.99 6.60
N VAL A 28 -1.83 -18.83 7.12
CA VAL A 28 -2.58 -18.69 8.36
C VAL A 28 -3.77 -17.76 8.09
N ALA A 29 -4.97 -18.24 8.43
CA ALA A 29 -6.16 -17.41 8.45
C ALA A 29 -6.46 -17.01 9.90
N MET A 30 -6.75 -15.73 10.11
CA MET A 30 -7.19 -15.20 11.39
C MET A 30 -8.40 -14.30 11.17
N GLU A 31 -9.37 -14.36 12.06
CA GLU A 31 -10.51 -13.48 12.04
C GLU A 31 -10.26 -12.25 12.92
N VAL A 32 -10.47 -11.05 12.36
CA VAL A 32 -10.42 -9.80 13.11
C VAL A 32 -11.85 -9.40 13.44
N GLN A 33 -12.25 -9.59 14.70
CA GLN A 33 -13.59 -9.22 15.17
C GLN A 33 -13.79 -7.70 15.12
N HIS A 34 -14.88 -7.26 14.48
CA HIS A 34 -15.26 -5.84 14.31
C HIS A 34 -14.09 -4.94 13.85
N PRO A 35 -13.55 -5.14 12.62
CA PRO A 35 -12.38 -4.43 12.17
C PRO A 35 -12.68 -2.94 11.96
N LYS A 36 -11.76 -2.06 12.38
CA LYS A 36 -11.73 -0.66 11.96
C LYS A 36 -11.30 -0.63 10.50
N ARG A 37 -12.25 -0.46 9.61
CA ARG A 37 -11.99 -0.48 8.17
C ARG A 37 -11.21 0.76 7.75
N TRP A 38 -10.28 0.56 6.83
CA TRP A 38 -9.59 1.66 6.16
C TRP A 38 -10.59 2.38 5.23
N ASN A 39 -10.66 3.70 5.30
CA ASN A 39 -11.35 4.55 4.33
C ASN A 39 -10.58 5.88 4.14
N LEU A 40 -11.12 6.77 3.31
CA LEU A 40 -10.45 8.03 2.93
C LEU A 40 -10.33 9.01 4.10
N GLU A 41 -11.36 9.10 4.95
CA GLU A 41 -11.44 10.06 6.06
C GLU A 41 -10.78 9.54 7.35
N SER A 42 -10.75 8.23 7.50
CA SER A 42 -10.25 7.49 8.66
C SER A 42 -9.45 6.27 8.17
N PRO A 43 -8.22 6.48 7.65
CA PRO A 43 -7.34 5.42 7.14
C PRO A 43 -6.79 4.56 8.28
N SER A 44 -7.64 3.71 8.87
CA SER A 44 -7.26 2.76 9.92
C SER A 44 -6.32 1.70 9.37
N ARG A 45 -5.24 1.43 10.10
CA ARG A 45 -4.19 0.50 9.68
C ARG A 45 -3.83 -0.49 10.77
N TYR A 46 -3.38 -1.64 10.34
CA TYR A 46 -2.94 -2.78 11.12
C TYR A 46 -1.49 -3.11 10.80
N LEU A 47 -0.89 -3.95 11.64
CA LEU A 47 0.43 -4.51 11.42
C LEU A 47 0.32 -6.03 11.58
N ALA A 48 0.69 -6.77 10.54
CA ALA A 48 0.91 -8.20 10.62
C ALA A 48 2.37 -8.40 11.04
N ARG A 49 2.57 -8.94 12.24
CA ARG A 49 3.89 -9.28 12.77
C ARG A 49 4.11 -10.77 12.69
N VAL A 50 5.09 -11.18 11.90
CA VAL A 50 5.52 -12.58 11.79
C VAL A 50 6.83 -12.71 12.56
N SER A 51 6.92 -13.70 13.44
CA SER A 51 8.12 -13.98 14.22
C SER A 51 8.57 -15.40 13.95
N VAL A 52 9.85 -15.57 13.63
CA VAL A 52 10.46 -16.89 13.38
C VAL A 52 11.23 -17.30 14.62
N TYR A 53 11.08 -18.57 15.01
CA TYR A 53 11.74 -19.14 16.17
C TYR A 53 12.56 -20.37 15.77
N GLU A 54 13.77 -20.47 16.30
CA GLU A 54 14.56 -21.70 16.32
C GLU A 54 14.47 -22.29 17.73
N GLY A 55 13.68 -23.36 17.90
CA GLY A 55 13.26 -23.83 19.22
C GLY A 55 12.47 -22.75 19.96
N GLU A 56 12.95 -22.34 21.14
CA GLU A 56 12.34 -21.27 21.94
C GLU A 56 12.92 -19.87 21.65
N LYS A 57 14.01 -19.78 20.88
CA LYS A 57 14.69 -18.51 20.60
C LYS A 57 14.07 -17.82 19.39
N LYS A 58 13.60 -16.58 19.55
CA LYS A 58 13.20 -15.73 18.41
C LYS A 58 14.44 -15.35 17.59
N VAL A 59 14.46 -15.71 16.31
CA VAL A 59 15.59 -15.46 15.41
C VAL A 59 15.30 -14.36 14.39
N ASP A 60 14.03 -14.13 14.06
CA ASP A 60 13.62 -13.07 13.13
C ASP A 60 12.24 -12.50 13.48
N GLU A 61 11.98 -11.27 13.05
CA GLU A 61 10.69 -10.59 13.16
C GLU A 61 10.48 -9.66 11.97
N TYR A 62 9.37 -9.84 11.27
CA TYR A 62 8.99 -9.03 10.12
C TYR A 62 7.60 -8.42 10.29
N ASP A 63 7.50 -7.13 10.01
CA ASP A 63 6.30 -6.32 10.20
C ASP A 63 5.76 -5.84 8.85
N THR A 64 4.53 -6.25 8.51
CA THR A 64 3.83 -5.81 7.28
C THR A 64 2.63 -4.93 7.61
N PRO A 65 2.64 -3.62 7.27
CA PRO A 65 1.49 -2.76 7.47
C PRO A 65 0.40 -3.05 6.44
N PHE A 66 -0.88 -3.00 6.85
CA PHE A 66 -2.01 -3.18 5.95
C PHE A 66 -3.28 -2.47 6.44
N GLY A 67 -4.27 -2.32 5.57
CA GLY A 67 -5.59 -1.77 5.89
C GLY A 67 -6.70 -2.73 5.45
N ILE A 68 -7.69 -2.97 6.31
CA ILE A 68 -8.83 -3.86 6.00
C ILE A 68 -9.89 -3.03 5.28
N ARG A 69 -10.20 -3.36 4.02
CA ARG A 69 -11.23 -2.69 3.21
C ARG A 69 -11.78 -3.63 2.14
N THR A 70 -12.96 -3.31 1.61
CA THR A 70 -13.43 -3.90 0.35
C THR A 70 -13.45 -2.82 -0.72
N ILE A 71 -13.08 -3.20 -1.94
CA ILE A 71 -13.18 -2.37 -3.12
C ILE A 71 -13.97 -3.14 -4.16
N GLU A 72 -14.84 -2.46 -4.89
CA GLU A 72 -15.68 -3.08 -5.91
C GLU A 72 -15.96 -2.05 -7.02
N PHE A 73 -15.96 -2.51 -8.26
CA PHE A 73 -16.48 -1.74 -9.39
C PHE A 73 -17.72 -2.46 -9.90
N THR A 74 -18.85 -1.78 -9.87
CA THR A 74 -20.13 -2.29 -10.37
C THR A 74 -20.57 -1.49 -11.58
N HIS A 75 -21.31 -2.12 -12.49
CA HIS A 75 -21.88 -1.44 -13.66
C HIS A 75 -22.78 -0.27 -13.23
N ASP A 76 -23.66 -0.49 -12.25
CA ASP A 76 -24.72 0.48 -11.92
C ASP A 76 -24.28 1.56 -10.92
N ASN A 77 -23.35 1.25 -10.01
CA ASN A 77 -22.93 2.19 -8.96
C ASN A 77 -21.51 2.72 -9.13
N GLY A 78 -20.73 2.22 -10.10
CA GLY A 78 -19.33 2.58 -10.26
C GLY A 78 -18.47 2.03 -9.11
N PHE A 79 -17.54 2.85 -8.62
CA PHE A 79 -16.60 2.46 -7.56
C PHE A 79 -17.24 2.51 -6.17
N LEU A 80 -17.13 1.38 -5.45
CA LEU A 80 -17.55 1.22 -4.07
C LEU A 80 -16.32 1.00 -3.17
N LEU A 81 -16.24 1.76 -2.08
CA LEU A 81 -15.29 1.53 -0.99
C LEU A 81 -16.09 1.14 0.25
N ASN A 82 -15.81 -0.05 0.80
CA ASN A 82 -16.53 -0.59 1.95
C ASN A 82 -18.06 -0.67 1.76
N GLY A 83 -18.53 -0.87 0.52
CA GLY A 83 -19.95 -0.93 0.16
C GLY A 83 -20.60 0.44 -0.08
N HIS A 84 -19.87 1.54 0.08
CA HIS A 84 -20.36 2.89 -0.16
C HIS A 84 -19.81 3.42 -1.49
N ARG A 85 -20.69 4.03 -2.29
CA ARG A 85 -20.29 4.67 -3.54
C ARG A 85 -19.36 5.84 -3.27
N VAL A 86 -18.21 5.84 -3.93
CA VAL A 86 -17.20 6.90 -3.85
C VAL A 86 -16.88 7.39 -5.25
N GLN A 87 -17.08 8.69 -5.49
CA GLN A 87 -16.59 9.32 -6.70
C GLN A 87 -15.06 9.42 -6.63
N ILE A 88 -14.36 8.83 -7.59
CA ILE A 88 -12.91 8.97 -7.73
C ILE A 88 -12.62 10.38 -8.26
N LYS A 89 -12.03 11.21 -7.42
CA LYS A 89 -11.58 12.59 -7.70
C LYS A 89 -10.06 12.56 -7.85
N GLY A 90 -9.61 11.94 -8.94
CA GLY A 90 -8.21 11.61 -9.17
C GLY A 90 -7.44 12.69 -9.92
N VAL A 91 -6.12 12.70 -9.70
CA VAL A 91 -5.15 13.46 -10.49
C VAL A 91 -4.06 12.52 -11.04
N CYS A 92 -3.47 12.87 -12.18
CA CYS A 92 -2.24 12.24 -12.65
C CYS A 92 -1.06 12.96 -12.01
N ASN A 93 -0.09 12.21 -11.49
CA ASN A 93 1.04 12.79 -10.77
C ASN A 93 2.36 12.17 -11.26
N HIS A 94 3.21 13.00 -11.83
CA HIS A 94 4.59 12.62 -12.15
C HIS A 94 5.45 12.60 -10.88
N HIS A 95 6.63 11.99 -10.95
CA HIS A 95 7.44 11.67 -9.76
C HIS A 95 8.29 12.84 -9.23
N ASP A 96 8.51 13.88 -10.02
CA ASP A 96 9.39 15.00 -9.65
C ASP A 96 8.76 15.91 -8.59
N LEU A 97 9.64 16.53 -7.81
CA LEU A 97 9.28 17.35 -6.65
C LEU A 97 9.75 18.80 -6.84
N GLY A 98 9.60 19.31 -8.08
CA GLY A 98 9.97 20.67 -8.46
C GLY A 98 11.48 20.89 -8.36
N ALA A 99 11.90 21.82 -7.49
CA ALA A 99 13.32 22.18 -7.32
C ALA A 99 14.20 21.01 -6.83
N LEU A 100 13.61 19.96 -6.26
CA LEU A 100 14.32 18.74 -5.85
C LEU A 100 14.56 17.77 -7.01
N GLY A 101 13.99 18.02 -8.20
CA GLY A 101 14.00 17.09 -9.31
C GLY A 101 13.37 15.75 -8.93
N ALA A 102 13.99 14.65 -9.35
CA ALA A 102 13.54 13.29 -9.08
C ALA A 102 13.95 12.73 -7.70
N ALA A 103 14.69 13.50 -6.88
CA ALA A 103 15.10 13.03 -5.57
C ALA A 103 13.90 12.90 -4.63
N VAL A 104 13.67 11.68 -4.11
CA VAL A 104 12.53 11.40 -3.23
C VAL A 104 12.68 12.15 -1.90
N SER A 105 11.62 12.86 -1.51
CA SER A 105 11.51 13.52 -0.21
C SER A 105 10.13 13.29 0.39
N GLU A 106 10.07 12.53 1.48
CA GLU A 106 8.82 12.26 2.21
C GLU A 106 8.10 13.56 2.63
N ALA A 107 8.85 14.59 3.00
CA ALA A 107 8.28 15.88 3.39
C ALA A 107 7.61 16.59 2.22
N ALA A 108 8.24 16.57 1.05
CA ALA A 108 7.69 17.16 -0.17
C ALA A 108 6.47 16.37 -0.68
N LEU A 109 6.55 15.03 -0.72
CA LEU A 109 5.43 14.16 -1.08
C LEU A 109 4.24 14.37 -0.13
N ARG A 110 4.48 14.41 1.18
CA ARG A 110 3.42 14.68 2.18
C ARG A 110 2.77 16.03 1.95
N ARG A 111 3.56 17.08 1.67
CA ARG A 111 3.05 18.42 1.36
C ARG A 111 2.19 18.38 0.10
N GLN A 112 2.64 17.73 -0.96
CA GLN A 112 1.89 17.58 -2.21
C GLN A 112 0.55 16.88 -1.99
N ILE A 113 0.53 15.74 -1.29
CA ILE A 113 -0.72 15.03 -0.97
C ILE A 113 -1.67 15.92 -0.15
N LYS A 114 -1.18 16.67 0.85
CA LYS A 114 -2.02 17.59 1.63
C LYS A 114 -2.66 18.67 0.76
N ILE A 115 -1.91 19.24 -0.18
CA ILE A 115 -2.42 20.23 -1.12
C ILE A 115 -3.53 19.60 -1.96
N LEU A 116 -3.30 18.43 -2.55
CA LEU A 116 -4.29 17.70 -3.34
C LEU A 116 -5.57 17.42 -2.54
N GLN A 117 -5.43 16.94 -1.30
CA GLN A 117 -6.56 16.70 -0.40
C GLN A 117 -7.32 18.00 -0.07
N SER A 118 -6.64 19.13 0.09
CA SER A 118 -7.31 20.43 0.32
C SER A 118 -8.16 20.91 -0.87
N PHE A 119 -7.83 20.46 -2.08
CA PHE A 119 -8.65 20.67 -3.29
C PHE A 119 -9.78 19.64 -3.44
N GLY A 120 -9.88 18.67 -2.53
CA GLY A 120 -10.89 17.61 -2.56
C GLY A 120 -10.50 16.38 -3.36
N CYS A 121 -9.23 16.24 -3.77
CA CYS A 121 -8.73 15.02 -4.42
C CYS A 121 -8.68 13.86 -3.43
N ASN A 122 -9.02 12.66 -3.91
CA ASN A 122 -8.99 11.42 -3.11
C ASN A 122 -8.24 10.27 -3.80
N ALA A 123 -7.69 10.49 -4.99
CA ALA A 123 -6.95 9.48 -5.73
C ALA A 123 -5.75 10.07 -6.50
N ILE A 124 -4.71 9.25 -6.69
CA ILE A 124 -3.54 9.55 -7.51
C ILE A 124 -3.34 8.42 -8.52
N ARG A 125 -3.11 8.76 -9.79
CA ARG A 125 -2.50 7.86 -10.77
C ARG A 125 -1.02 8.19 -10.90
N THR A 126 -0.15 7.19 -10.79
CA THR A 126 1.31 7.36 -10.83
C THR A 126 1.82 7.34 -12.28
N SER A 127 1.52 8.42 -13.00
CA SER A 127 1.83 8.53 -14.41
C SER A 127 3.34 8.72 -14.65
N HIS A 128 4.03 7.81 -15.34
CA HIS A 128 3.59 6.55 -15.96
C HIS A 128 4.53 5.40 -15.58
N ASN A 129 4.82 5.31 -14.29
CA ASN A 129 5.86 4.46 -13.76
C ASN A 129 5.57 4.05 -12.30
N PRO A 130 6.18 2.95 -11.83
CA PRO A 130 6.12 2.58 -10.44
C PRO A 130 6.58 3.74 -9.56
N PRO A 131 5.81 4.13 -8.54
CA PRO A 131 6.17 5.24 -7.66
C PRO A 131 7.24 4.81 -6.65
N ALA A 132 7.81 5.80 -5.97
CA ALA A 132 8.59 5.55 -4.77
C ALA A 132 7.69 4.88 -3.68
N PRO A 133 8.16 3.85 -2.95
CA PRO A 133 7.41 3.20 -1.87
C PRO A 133 6.89 4.16 -0.79
N GLU A 134 7.58 5.29 -0.62
CA GLU A 134 7.22 6.40 0.26
C GLU A 134 5.89 7.03 -0.14
N LEU A 135 5.61 7.19 -1.43
CA LEU A 135 4.32 7.72 -1.92
C LEU A 135 3.18 6.77 -1.54
N LEU A 136 3.34 5.47 -1.77
CA LEU A 136 2.34 4.45 -1.40
C LEU A 136 2.11 4.41 0.12
N THR A 137 3.20 4.47 0.89
CA THR A 137 3.14 4.53 2.36
C THR A 137 2.42 5.80 2.85
N LEU A 138 2.66 6.94 2.21
CA LEU A 138 1.98 8.19 2.55
C LEU A 138 0.51 8.16 2.15
N ALA A 139 0.17 7.64 0.96
CA ALA A 139 -1.20 7.48 0.50
C ALA A 139 -2.01 6.58 1.44
N ASP A 140 -1.44 5.45 1.87
CA ASP A 140 -2.02 4.56 2.87
C ASP A 140 -2.26 5.27 4.22
N LYS A 141 -1.28 6.05 4.71
CA LYS A 141 -1.38 6.82 5.97
C LYS A 141 -2.37 7.97 5.90
N MET A 142 -2.54 8.58 4.73
CA MET A 142 -3.27 9.85 4.57
C MET A 142 -4.66 9.65 3.97
N GLY A 143 -5.02 8.44 3.52
CA GLY A 143 -6.34 8.18 2.94
C GLY A 143 -6.44 8.62 1.48
N MET A 144 -5.53 8.14 0.64
CA MET A 144 -5.58 8.33 -0.82
C MET A 144 -5.67 6.97 -1.53
N LEU A 145 -6.56 6.88 -2.51
CA LEU A 145 -6.54 5.78 -3.48
C LEU A 145 -5.37 5.97 -4.44
N VAL A 146 -4.77 4.86 -4.88
CA VAL A 146 -3.66 4.90 -5.84
C VAL A 146 -3.94 3.94 -6.98
N MET A 147 -3.81 4.43 -8.21
CA MET A 147 -3.63 3.63 -9.41
C MET A 147 -2.14 3.59 -9.71
N ASP A 148 -1.51 2.47 -9.37
CA ASP A 148 -0.09 2.22 -9.56
C ASP A 148 0.15 1.73 -11.00
N GLU A 149 0.64 2.63 -11.85
CA GLU A 149 0.86 2.39 -13.27
C GLU A 149 2.28 1.86 -13.52
N ALA A 150 2.38 0.69 -14.15
CA ALA A 150 3.66 0.02 -14.36
C ALA A 150 4.46 0.54 -15.58
N PHE A 151 3.77 0.92 -16.67
CA PHE A 151 4.45 1.19 -17.94
C PHE A 151 3.77 2.33 -18.72
N ASP A 152 4.58 3.15 -19.39
CA ASP A 152 4.10 4.15 -20.37
C ASP A 152 3.93 3.55 -21.79
N CYS A 153 4.69 2.51 -22.11
CA CYS A 153 4.67 1.80 -23.38
C CYS A 153 4.81 0.28 -23.17
N TRP A 154 4.52 -0.51 -24.20
CA TRP A 154 4.67 -1.96 -24.17
C TRP A 154 5.80 -2.41 -25.08
N GLN A 155 5.50 -3.18 -26.13
CA GLN A 155 6.48 -3.74 -27.05
C GLN A 155 7.23 -2.67 -27.85
N TYR A 156 6.54 -1.60 -28.26
CA TYR A 156 7.12 -0.52 -29.06
C TYR A 156 7.31 0.73 -28.20
N GLY A 157 8.55 1.19 -28.11
CA GLY A 157 8.92 2.40 -27.39
C GLY A 157 8.39 3.67 -28.07
N LYS A 158 8.20 4.74 -27.28
CA LYS A 158 7.88 6.08 -27.78
C LYS A 158 9.11 6.94 -28.02
N LYS A 159 10.25 6.57 -27.40
CA LYS A 159 11.53 7.27 -27.47
C LYS A 159 12.69 6.29 -27.69
N GLU A 160 13.80 6.82 -28.19
CA GLU A 160 15.07 6.09 -28.20
C GLU A 160 15.47 5.80 -26.74
N TYR A 161 15.79 4.54 -26.42
CA TYR A 161 16.05 4.02 -25.07
C TYR A 161 14.84 3.94 -24.11
N ASP A 162 13.62 3.90 -24.66
CA ASP A 162 12.42 3.57 -23.88
C ASP A 162 12.40 2.08 -23.50
N TYR A 163 11.41 1.66 -22.71
CA TYR A 163 11.30 0.29 -22.18
C TYR A 163 10.98 -0.81 -23.24
N GLY A 164 11.00 -0.48 -24.53
CA GLY A 164 10.80 -1.40 -25.67
C GLY A 164 12.07 -1.54 -26.51
N HIS A 165 12.24 -2.71 -27.15
CA HIS A 165 13.39 -3.01 -28.01
C HIS A 165 13.52 -2.06 -29.20
#